data_AF-A0A9J6G375-F1
#
_entry.id   AF-A0A9J6G375-F1
#
_cell.length_a   1.000
_cell.length_b   1.000
_cell.length_c   1.000
_cell.angle_alpha   90.00
_cell.angle_beta   90.00
_cell.angle_gamma   90.00
#
_symmetry.space_group_name_H-M   'P 1'
#
loop_
_entity.id
_entity.type
_entity.pdbx_description
1 polymer ?
#
loop_
_entity_poly.entity_id
_entity_poly.type
_entity_poly.pdbx_seq_one_letter_code
_entity_poly.pdbx_strand_id
1 'polypeptide(L)'
;MDQTALRSIQTNTFPHLSRLHKLYPTQYPKLCPKCNQVATLYHTAAGCHKIHKHPLTEEQWSEALSSADYDEQCRTIARAATGALETGALD
;
A
#
# COMPACT_ATOMS: atom_id res chain seq x y z
N MET A 1 7.38 10.41 12.66
CA MET A 1 7.28 9.86 11.29
C MET A 1 8.34 8.79 11.09
N ASP A 2 7.96 7.61 10.60
CA ASP A 2 8.92 6.57 10.22
C ASP A 2 9.47 6.86 8.82
N GLN A 3 10.66 7.46 8.76
CA GLN A 3 11.34 7.78 7.50
C GLN A 3 11.62 6.52 6.66
N THR A 4 11.89 5.39 7.31
CA THR A 4 12.14 4.12 6.61
C THR A 4 10.87 3.61 5.96
N ALA A 5 9.72 3.69 6.66
CA ALA A 5 8.43 3.37 6.08
C ALA A 5 8.14 4.23 4.85
N LEU A 6 8.24 5.56 4.96
CA LEU A 6 7.99 6.46 3.83
C LEU A 6 8.88 6.14 2.62
N ARG A 7 10.19 5.97 2.84
CA ARG A 7 11.12 5.62 1.77
C ARG A 7 10.76 4.30 1.11
N SER A 8 10.43 3.27 1.89
CA SER A 8 10.05 1.99 1.34
C SER A 8 8.74 2.04 0.53
N ILE A 9 7.80 2.92 0.89
CA ILE A 9 6.58 3.15 0.09
C ILE A 9 6.96 3.83 -1.24
N GLN A 10 7.75 4.89 -1.18
CA GLN A 10 8.23 5.62 -2.38
C GLN A 10 9.02 4.73 -3.35
N THR A 11 9.80 3.77 -2.83
CA THR A 11 10.58 2.82 -3.65
C THR A 11 9.84 1.52 -3.94
N ASN A 12 8.54 1.42 -3.64
CA ASN A 12 7.71 0.24 -3.88
C ASN A 12 8.24 -1.06 -3.24
N THR A 13 8.88 -0.92 -2.08
CA THR A 13 9.42 -2.04 -1.27
C THR A 13 8.66 -2.26 0.03
N PHE A 14 7.74 -1.37 0.40
CA PHE A 14 6.82 -1.58 1.52
C PHE A 14 6.01 -2.88 1.33
N PRO A 15 5.75 -3.66 2.39
CA PRO A 15 5.07 -4.95 2.28
C PRO A 15 3.69 -4.86 1.59
N HIS A 16 3.49 -5.71 0.60
CA HIS A 16 2.22 -5.90 -0.08
C HIS A 16 2.18 -7.28 -0.74
N LEU A 17 1.00 -7.89 -0.81
CA LEU A 17 0.83 -9.29 -1.20
C LEU A 17 1.42 -9.63 -2.57
N SER A 18 1.32 -8.76 -3.58
CA SER A 18 1.90 -9.08 -4.90
C SER A 18 3.43 -9.20 -4.88
N ARG A 19 4.11 -8.48 -3.98
CA ARG A 19 5.56 -8.59 -3.76
C ARG A 19 5.88 -9.84 -2.96
N LEU A 20 5.14 -10.08 -1.88
CA LEU A 20 5.33 -11.27 -1.04
C LEU A 20 5.07 -12.57 -1.82
N HIS A 21 4.06 -12.60 -2.69
CA HIS A 21 3.77 -13.72 -3.59
C HIS A 21 4.94 -14.00 -4.55
N LYS A 22 5.69 -12.99 -5.00
CA LYS A 22 6.88 -13.22 -5.83
C LYS A 22 8.00 -13.93 -5.06
N LEU A 23 8.07 -13.74 -3.74
CA LEU A 23 9.09 -14.33 -2.86
C LEU A 23 8.64 -15.70 -2.33
N TYR A 24 7.37 -15.80 -1.93
CA TYR A 24 6.77 -16.99 -1.30
C TYR A 24 5.37 -17.26 -1.89
N PRO A 25 5.29 -17.75 -3.13
CA PRO A 25 4.03 -17.87 -3.88
C PRO A 25 3.02 -18.84 -3.27
N THR A 26 3.50 -19.81 -2.49
CA THR A 26 2.65 -20.79 -1.78
C THR A 26 2.09 -20.27 -0.46
N GLN A 27 2.68 -19.21 0.11
CA GLN A 27 2.27 -18.65 1.39
C GLN A 27 1.36 -17.43 1.21
N TYR A 28 1.69 -16.54 0.27
CA TYR A 28 0.96 -15.31 0.07
C TYR A 28 0.18 -15.35 -1.25
N PRO A 29 -1.14 -15.10 -1.24
CA PRO A 29 -1.90 -14.98 -2.48
C PRO A 29 -1.49 -13.71 -3.22
N LYS A 30 -1.54 -13.72 -4.56
CA LYS A 30 -1.24 -12.53 -5.38
C LYS A 30 -2.36 -11.48 -5.36
N LEU A 31 -3.58 -11.91 -5.06
CA LEU A 31 -4.79 -11.11 -5.17
C LEU A 31 -5.18 -10.50 -3.83
N CYS A 32 -5.83 -9.34 -3.90
CA CYS A 32 -6.37 -8.62 -2.76
C CYS A 32 -7.55 -9.41 -2.20
N PRO A 33 -7.53 -9.81 -0.91
CA PRO A 33 -8.62 -10.59 -0.31
C PRO A 33 -9.94 -9.82 -0.22
N LYS A 34 -9.92 -8.48 -0.39
CA LYS A 34 -11.10 -7.63 -0.28
C LYS A 34 -11.86 -7.46 -1.60
N CYS A 35 -11.18 -7.47 -2.74
CA CYS A 35 -11.80 -7.20 -4.05
C CYS A 35 -11.26 -8.03 -5.22
N ASN A 36 -10.38 -8.99 -4.95
CA ASN A 36 -9.82 -9.95 -5.91
C ASN A 36 -8.98 -9.37 -7.06
N GLN A 37 -8.62 -8.07 -7.01
CA GLN A 37 -7.66 -7.45 -7.93
C GLN A 37 -6.22 -7.76 -7.52
N VAL A 38 -5.23 -7.52 -8.38
CA VAL A 38 -3.82 -7.72 -8.01
C VAL A 38 -3.45 -6.79 -6.85
N ALA A 39 -2.95 -7.36 -5.76
CA ALA A 39 -2.62 -6.61 -4.54
C ALA A 39 -1.25 -5.92 -4.65
N THR A 40 -1.12 -4.97 -5.57
CA THR A 40 0.03 -4.06 -5.66
C THR A 40 0.04 -3.08 -4.49
N LEU A 41 1.18 -2.43 -4.23
CA LEU A 41 1.27 -1.41 -3.19
C LEU A 41 0.26 -0.28 -3.41
N TYR A 42 0.19 0.28 -4.63
CA TYR A 42 -0.82 1.30 -4.96
C TYR A 42 -2.24 0.79 -4.69
N HIS A 43 -2.56 -0.42 -5.13
CA HIS A 43 -3.90 -0.95 -4.96
C HIS A 43 -4.29 -1.04 -3.48
N THR A 44 -3.46 -1.67 -2.65
CA THR A 44 -3.80 -1.89 -1.23
C THR A 44 -3.68 -0.61 -0.40
N ALA A 45 -2.69 0.24 -0.67
CA ALA A 45 -2.47 1.48 0.07
C ALA A 45 -3.42 2.62 -0.36
N ALA A 46 -3.89 2.63 -1.61
CA ALA A 46 -4.56 3.82 -2.14
C ALA A 46 -5.80 3.51 -2.99
N GLY A 47 -5.70 2.59 -3.95
CA GLY A 47 -6.73 2.40 -4.98
C GLY A 47 -7.89 1.47 -4.63
N CYS A 48 -7.80 0.68 -3.56
CA CYS A 48 -8.84 -0.30 -3.24
C CYS A 48 -10.06 0.33 -2.57
N HIS A 49 -11.19 0.40 -3.28
CA HIS A 49 -12.47 0.90 -2.79
C HIS A 49 -13.11 0.07 -1.65
N LYS A 50 -12.59 -1.14 -1.39
CA LYS A 50 -13.02 -1.99 -0.27
C LYS A 50 -12.21 -1.79 1.01
N ILE A 51 -11.01 -1.21 0.89
CA ILE A 51 -10.14 -0.87 2.03
C ILE A 51 -10.31 0.59 2.40
N HIS A 52 -10.32 1.48 1.40
CA HIS A 52 -10.37 2.92 1.60
C HIS A 52 -11.75 3.46 1.24
N LYS A 53 -12.35 4.24 2.16
CA LYS A 53 -13.61 4.96 1.91
C LYS A 53 -13.48 5.96 0.75
N HIS A 54 -12.31 6.59 0.64
CA HIS A 54 -11.94 7.50 -0.43
C HIS A 54 -10.64 6.98 -1.08
N PRO A 55 -10.76 6.07 -2.06
CA PRO A 55 -9.60 5.60 -2.81
C PRO A 55 -9.02 6.75 -3.63
N LEU A 56 -7.70 6.73 -3.81
CA LEU A 56 -7.00 7.73 -4.63
C LEU A 56 -6.80 7.17 -6.04
N THR A 57 -6.72 8.07 -7.02
CA THR A 57 -6.22 7.74 -8.36
C THR A 57 -4.70 7.51 -8.31
N GLU A 58 -4.13 6.97 -9.40
CA GLU A 58 -2.68 6.83 -9.51
C GLU A 58 -1.95 8.18 -9.48
N GLU A 59 -2.53 9.23 -10.10
CA GLU A 59 -1.93 10.57 -10.06
C GLU A 59 -1.93 11.13 -8.64
N GLN A 60 -3.06 11.06 -7.93
CA GLN A 60 -3.17 11.52 -6.54
C GLN A 60 -2.22 10.76 -5.61
N TRP A 61 -2.05 9.45 -5.85
CA TRP A 61 -1.08 8.66 -5.11
C TRP A 61 0.36 9.11 -5.39
N SER A 62 0.70 9.37 -6.65
CA SER A 62 2.03 9.88 -7.05
C SER A 62 2.33 11.26 -6.44
N GLU A 63 1.34 12.15 -6.41
CA GLU A 63 1.43 13.45 -5.76
C GLU A 63 1.68 13.30 -4.26
N ALA A 64 0.92 12.45 -3.57
CA ALA A 64 1.09 12.18 -2.15
C ALA A 64 2.50 11.63 -1.83
N LEU A 65 3.01 10.71 -2.67
CA LEU A 65 4.36 10.16 -2.52
C LEU A 65 5.46 11.21 -2.68
N SER A 66 5.22 12.26 -3.47
CA SER A 66 6.20 13.31 -3.76
C SER A 66 6.08 14.52 -2.81
N SER A 67 5.05 14.53 -1.95
CA SER A 67 4.78 15.64 -1.06
C SER A 67 5.88 15.83 -0.01
N ALA A 68 6.27 17.09 0.19
CA ALA A 68 7.11 17.51 1.31
C ALA A 68 6.29 17.88 2.56
N ASP A 69 4.96 17.91 2.44
CA ASP A 69 4.06 18.20 3.56
C ASP A 69 4.07 17.06 4.57
N TYR A 70 4.30 17.40 5.84
CA TYR A 70 4.45 16.41 6.91
C TYR A 70 3.16 15.62 7.15
N ASP A 71 2.01 16.30 7.10
CA ASP A 71 0.72 15.65 7.35
C ASP A 71 0.36 14.72 6.19
N GLU A 72 0.65 15.12 4.95
CA GLU A 72 0.47 14.25 3.78
C GLU A 72 1.37 13.02 3.88
N GLN A 73 2.64 13.16 4.25
CA GLN A 73 3.55 12.02 4.46
C GLN A 73 3.01 11.07 5.54
N CYS A 74 2.47 11.61 6.64
CA CYS A 74 1.86 10.79 7.69
C CYS A 74 0.61 10.06 7.18
N ARG A 75 -0.24 10.73 6.38
CA ARG A 75 -1.41 10.10 5.73
C ARG A 75 -0.98 8.98 4.78
N THR A 76 0.04 9.20 3.96
CA THR A 76 0.60 8.19 3.04
C THR A 76 1.06 6.94 3.79
N ILE A 77 1.80 7.10 4.88
CA ILE A 77 2.26 5.99 5.71
C ILE A 77 1.07 5.26 6.33
N ALA A 78 0.11 5.97 6.92
CA ALA A 78 -1.06 5.38 7.55
C ALA A 78 -1.89 4.57 6.54
N ARG A 79 -2.09 5.11 5.34
CA ARG A 79 -2.78 4.42 4.24
C ARG A 79 -2.08 3.12 3.84
N ALA A 80 -0.76 3.12 3.70
CA ALA A 80 0.01 1.94 3.37
C ALA A 80 -0.04 0.88 4.48
N ALA A 81 0.09 1.30 5.74
CA ALA A 81 -0.03 0.42 6.90
C ALA A 81 -1.42 -0.22 6.98
N THR A 82 -2.50 0.55 6.85
CA THR A 82 -3.88 0.03 6.80
C THR A 82 -4.05 -0.97 5.66
N GLY A 83 -3.57 -0.64 4.45
CA GLY A 83 -3.66 -1.55 3.31
C GLY A 83 -2.93 -2.87 3.52
N ALA A 84 -1.76 -2.84 4.15
CA ALA A 84 -1.01 -4.05 4.45
C ALA A 84 -1.65 -4.89 5.56
N LEU A 85 -2.13 -4.27 6.64
CA LEU A 85 -2.85 -4.96 7.72
C LEU A 85 -4.15 -5.60 7.23
N GLU A 86 -4.98 -4.84 6.50
CA GLU A 86 -6.27 -5.34 5.96
C GLU A 86 -6.11 -6.50 4.98
N THR A 87 -4.92 -6.66 4.39
CA THR A 87 -4.63 -7.73 3.44
C THR A 87 -3.80 -8.87 4.01
N GLY A 88 -3.31 -8.76 5.26
CA GLY A 88 -2.39 -9.73 5.86
C GLY A 88 -0.99 -9.71 5.24
N ALA A 89 -0.57 -8.55 4.71
CA ALA A 89 0.81 -8.33 4.24
C ALA A 89 1.73 -7.78 5.35
N LEU A 90 1.16 -7.30 6.45
CA LEU A 90 1.81 -7.02 7.72
C LEU A 90 1.04 -7.80 8.79
N ASP A 91 1.76 -8.58 9.59
CA ASP A 91 1.23 -9.33 10.74
C ASP A 91 1.10 -8.42 11.98
#